data_AF-A0A5M8PR33-F1
#
_entry.id   AF-A0A5M8PR33-F1
#
_cell.length_a   1.000
_cell.length_b   1.000
_cell.length_c   1.000
_cell.angle_alpha   90.00
_cell.angle_beta   90.00
_cell.angle_gamma   90.00
#
_symmetry.space_group_name_H-M   'P 1'
#
loop_
_entity.id
_entity.type
_entity.pdbx_description
1 polymer ?
#
loop_
_entity_poly.entity_id
_entity_poly.type
_entity_poly.pdbx_seq_one_letter_code
_entity_poly.pdbx_strand_id
1 'polypeptide(L)'
;MGRAQRPKGRKPPSFYLEQRAQLAAQGKTPPKLADNTKKGLASILKKWGRFCSEFGYNPETFLTDAQVPDFKILWKWTMDRYNRIGVDSI
;
A
#
# COMPACT_ATOMS: atom_id res chain seq x y z
N MET A 1 28.22 -6.96 2.68
CA MET A 1 27.35 -7.68 1.73
C MET A 1 26.58 -6.67 0.89
N GLY A 2 26.84 -6.62 -0.41
CA GLY A 2 26.24 -5.62 -1.31
C GLY A 2 24.76 -5.91 -1.59
N ARG A 3 23.91 -4.88 -1.52
CA ARG A 3 22.50 -4.98 -1.96
C ARG A 3 22.48 -5.13 -3.49
N ALA A 4 21.91 -6.23 -3.99
CA ALA A 4 21.70 -6.44 -5.42
C ALA A 4 20.87 -5.27 -6.01
N GLN A 5 21.45 -4.56 -6.97
CA GLN A 5 20.75 -3.50 -7.70
C GLN A 5 19.58 -4.13 -8.46
N ARG A 6 18.36 -3.62 -8.21
CA ARG A 6 17.18 -4.03 -8.96
C ARG A 6 17.27 -3.45 -10.38
N PRO A 7 17.11 -4.26 -11.44
CA PRO A 7 17.14 -3.75 -12.80
C PRO A 7 16.04 -2.70 -12.98
N LYS A 8 16.43 -1.52 -13.47
CA LYS A 8 15.52 -0.44 -13.82
C LYS A 8 14.85 -0.77 -15.15
N GLY A 9 13.64 -1.30 -15.09
CA GLY A 9 12.79 -1.59 -16.26
C GLY A 9 11.49 -2.28 -15.85
N ARG A 10 10.41 -2.05 -16.59
CA ARG A 10 9.19 -2.87 -16.45
C ARG A 10 9.53 -4.29 -16.91
N LYS A 11 9.23 -5.28 -16.07
CA LYS A 11 9.45 -6.68 -16.43
C LYS A 11 8.42 -7.08 -17.50
N PRO A 12 8.78 -7.95 -18.44
CA PRO A 12 7.85 -8.43 -19.46
C PRO A 12 6.70 -9.21 -18.81
N PRO A 13 5.50 -9.24 -19.41
CA PRO A 13 4.34 -9.96 -18.84
C PRO A 13 4.61 -11.44 -18.51
N SER A 14 5.42 -12.12 -19.31
CA SER A 14 5.83 -13.53 -19.11
C SER A 14 6.49 -13.76 -17.74
N PHE A 15 7.30 -12.81 -17.29
CA PHE A 15 7.95 -12.87 -15.97
C PHE A 15 6.92 -13.02 -14.83
N TYR A 16 5.79 -12.31 -14.93
CA TYR A 16 4.75 -12.36 -13.91
C TYR A 16 3.90 -13.63 -13.99
N LEU A 17 3.77 -14.24 -15.17
CA LEU A 17 3.09 -15.52 -15.34
C LEU A 17 3.87 -16.65 -14.69
N GLU A 18 5.17 -16.73 -14.94
CA GLU A 18 6.06 -17.72 -14.33
C GLU A 18 6.11 -17.55 -12.81
N GLN A 19 6.20 -16.30 -12.33
CA GLN A 19 6.17 -16.00 -10.90
C GLN A 19 4.86 -16.46 -10.24
N ARG A 20 3.71 -16.29 -10.90
CA ARG A 20 2.42 -16.77 -10.37
C ARG A 20 2.34 -18.29 -10.34
N ALA A 21 2.85 -18.97 -11.36
CA ALA A 21 2.89 -20.44 -11.40
C ALA A 21 3.76 -21.01 -10.27
N GLN A 22 4.94 -20.42 -10.04
CA GLN A 22 5.82 -20.81 -8.93
C GLN A 22 5.17 -20.58 -7.57
N LEU A 23 4.52 -19.43 -7.36
CA LEU A 23 3.82 -19.12 -6.12
C LEU A 23 2.62 -20.06 -5.87
N ALA A 24 1.89 -20.44 -6.94
CA ALA A 24 0.78 -21.39 -6.84
C ALA A 24 1.27 -22.80 -6.46
N ALA A 25 2.42 -23.24 -6.99
CA ALA A 25 3.03 -24.53 -6.67
C ALA A 25 3.54 -24.61 -5.22
N GLN A 26 3.90 -23.47 -4.60
CA GLN A 26 4.31 -23.39 -3.19
C GLN A 26 3.14 -23.44 -2.19
N GLY A 27 1.90 -23.52 -2.68
CA GLY A 27 0.69 -23.54 -1.86
C GLY A 27 0.29 -22.15 -1.34
N LYS A 28 -0.87 -22.07 -0.66
CA LYS A 28 -1.31 -20.84 0.01
C LYS A 28 -0.27 -20.47 1.07
N THR A 29 0.55 -19.44 0.81
CA THR A 29 1.35 -18.82 1.85
C THR A 29 0.39 -18.18 2.85
N PRO A 30 0.34 -18.64 4.12
CA PRO A 30 -0.46 -17.97 5.14
C PRO A 30 0.01 -16.52 5.25
N PRO A 31 -0.88 -15.55 5.55
CA PRO A 31 -0.47 -14.17 5.77
C PRO A 31 0.29 -14.04 7.10
N LYS A 32 1.48 -14.63 7.21
CA LYS A 32 2.51 -14.11 8.10
C LYS A 32 2.90 -12.78 7.50
N LEU A 33 2.37 -11.67 8.04
CA LEU A 33 2.64 -10.27 7.66
C LEU A 33 3.70 -10.20 6.56
N ALA A 34 3.26 -10.45 5.31
CA ALA A 34 4.22 -10.57 4.23
C ALA A 34 4.98 -9.25 4.19
N ASP A 35 6.25 -9.24 3.77
CA ASP A 35 7.00 -7.97 3.78
C ASP A 35 6.31 -6.88 2.95
N ASN A 36 5.48 -7.28 1.99
CA ASN A 36 4.59 -6.40 1.24
C ASN A 36 3.46 -5.82 2.12
N THR A 37 2.88 -6.60 3.03
CA THR A 37 1.90 -6.16 4.03
C THR A 37 2.52 -5.19 5.03
N LYS A 38 3.75 -5.43 5.51
CA LYS A 38 4.48 -4.49 6.38
C LYS A 38 4.74 -3.14 5.69
N LYS A 39 5.12 -3.18 4.41
CA LYS A 39 5.28 -1.96 3.58
C LYS A 39 3.94 -1.25 3.37
N GLY A 40 2.85 -2.01 3.18
CA GLY A 40 1.49 -1.48 3.09
C GLY A 40 1.09 -0.74 4.37
N LEU A 41 1.30 -1.35 5.53
CA LEU A 41 1.02 -0.77 6.84
C LEU A 41 1.82 0.53 7.07
N ALA A 42 3.13 0.51 6.83
CA ALA A 42 3.96 1.71 6.97
C ALA A 42 3.51 2.84 6.04
N SER A 43 3.10 2.52 4.81
CA SER A 43 2.56 3.52 3.89
C SER A 43 1.23 4.09 4.35
N ILE A 44 0.35 3.26 4.92
CA ILE A 44 -0.93 3.69 5.46
C ILE A 44 -0.71 4.62 6.66
N LEU A 45 0.15 4.23 7.60
CA LEU A 45 0.50 5.04 8.78
C LEU A 45 1.14 6.38 8.39
N LYS A 46 1.93 6.43 7.31
CA LYS A 46 2.48 7.69 6.81
C LYS A 46 1.41 8.62 6.23
N LYS A 47 0.45 8.06 5.48
CA LYS A 47 -0.69 8.83 4.95
C LYS A 47 -1.60 9.30 6.08
N TRP A 48 -1.79 8.46 7.10
CA TRP A 48 -2.50 8.77 8.31
C TRP A 48 -1.92 9.98 9.04
N GLY A 49 -0.62 9.96 9.36
CA GLY A 49 0.02 11.09 10.04
C GLY A 49 -0.11 12.40 9.27
N ARG A 50 -0.08 12.35 7.93
CA ARG A 50 -0.31 13.53 7.08
C ARG A 50 -1.75 14.03 7.14
N PHE A 51 -2.72 13.12 7.11
CA PHE A 51 -4.13 13.46 7.27
C PHE A 51 -4.36 14.12 8.63
N CYS A 52 -3.91 13.49 9.72
CA CYS A 52 -4.06 14.04 11.07
C CYS A 52 -3.41 15.42 11.21
N SER A 53 -2.19 15.60 10.69
CA SER A 53 -1.50 16.90 10.70
C SER A 53 -2.25 18.00 9.97
N GLU A 54 -3.01 17.68 8.92
CA GLU A 54 -3.72 18.67 8.11
C GLU A 54 -5.01 19.14 8.77
N PHE A 55 -5.71 18.24 9.44
CA PHE A 55 -6.97 18.54 10.13
C PHE A 55 -6.76 18.84 11.61
N GLY A 56 -5.51 18.93 12.08
CA GLY A 56 -5.19 19.22 13.48
C GLY A 56 -5.54 18.10 14.46
N TYR A 57 -5.68 16.87 13.97
CA TYR A 57 -5.99 15.71 14.81
C TYR A 57 -4.73 15.14 15.44
N ASN A 58 -4.86 14.63 16.67
CA ASN A 58 -3.83 13.78 17.25
C ASN A 58 -3.98 12.35 16.67
N PRO A 59 -2.92 11.76 16.08
CA PRO A 59 -2.99 10.46 15.41
C PRO A 59 -3.35 9.28 16.31
N GLU A 60 -3.06 9.35 17.61
CA GLU A 60 -3.27 8.28 18.58
C GLU A 60 -4.69 8.31 19.15
N THR A 61 -5.19 9.50 19.52
CA THR A 61 -6.58 9.63 20.00
C THR A 61 -7.58 9.40 18.88
N PHE A 62 -7.29 9.86 17.66
CA PHE A 62 -8.18 9.61 16.53
C PHE A 62 -8.38 8.10 16.29
N LEU A 63 -7.36 7.25 16.40
CA LEU A 63 -7.54 5.79 16.22
C LEU A 63 -8.40 5.15 17.32
N THR A 64 -8.38 5.71 18.52
CA THR A 64 -9.12 5.18 19.67
C THR A 64 -10.61 5.51 19.56
N ASP A 65 -10.94 6.71 19.08
CA ASP A 65 -12.31 7.21 19.03
C ASP A 65 -12.95 7.13 17.62
N ALA A 66 -12.15 6.81 16.59
CA ALA A 66 -12.60 6.80 15.20
C ALA A 66 -13.79 5.85 14.98
N GLN A 67 -14.80 6.39 14.31
CA GLN A 67 -15.95 5.67 13.84
C GLN A 67 -15.80 5.35 12.34
N VAL A 68 -16.65 4.45 11.85
CA VAL A 68 -16.68 4.06 10.42
C VAL A 68 -16.71 5.27 9.46
N PRO A 69 -17.43 6.38 9.72
CA PRO A 69 -17.40 7.57 8.87
C PRO A 69 -16.02 8.22 8.76
N ASP A 70 -15.24 8.23 9.83
CA ASP A 70 -13.92 8.86 9.88
C ASP A 70 -12.93 8.17 8.94
N PHE A 71 -12.99 6.83 8.90
CA PHE A 71 -12.21 6.04 7.95
C PHE A 71 -12.62 6.29 6.50
N LYS A 72 -13.91 6.57 6.22
CA LYS A 72 -14.36 6.96 4.88
C LYS A 72 -13.81 8.32 4.46
N ILE A 73 -13.73 9.27 5.39
CA ILE A 73 -13.15 10.60 5.13
C ILE A 73 -11.65 10.46 4.83
N LEU A 74 -10.90 9.71 5.65
CA LEU A 74 -9.49 9.39 5.38
C LEU A 74 -9.33 8.76 3.99
N TRP A 75 -10.19 7.78 3.67
CA TRP A 75 -10.10 7.06 2.40
C TRP A 75 -10.33 7.99 1.22
N LYS A 76 -11.38 8.82 1.26
CA LYS A 76 -11.67 9.82 0.23
C LYS A 76 -10.50 10.79 0.06
N TRP A 77 -10.00 11.37 1.15
CA TRP A 77 -8.82 12.25 1.14
C TRP A 77 -7.59 11.58 0.53
N THR A 78 -7.39 10.29 0.83
CA THR A 78 -6.29 9.51 0.27
C THR A 78 -6.45 9.30 -1.23
N MET A 79 -7.66 9.00 -1.70
CA MET A 79 -7.95 8.84 -3.13
C MET A 79 -7.76 10.17 -3.86
N ASP A 80 -8.34 11.26 -3.35
CA ASP A 80 -8.24 12.58 -3.99
C ASP A 80 -6.78 13.04 -4.17
N ARG A 81 -5.90 12.71 -3.22
CA ARG A 81 -4.49 13.13 -3.25
C ARG A 81 -3.51 12.17 -3.91
N TYR A 82 -3.80 10.88 -3.83
CA TYR A 82 -2.89 9.84 -4.29
C TYR A 82 -3.47 9.02 -5.44
N ASN A 83 -4.58 9.46 -6.03
CA ASN A 83 -5.00 9.06 -7.36
C ASN A 83 -3.85 9.35 -8.33
N ARG A 84 -3.01 8.34 -8.53
CA ARG A 84 -2.21 8.20 -9.74
C ARG A 84 -3.20 7.97 -10.88
N ILE A 85 -3.33 8.96 -11.76
CA ILE A 85 -3.36 8.82 -13.22
C ILE A 85 -3.73 7.39 -13.64
N GLY A 86 -5.02 7.16 -13.82
CA GLY A 86 -5.58 5.91 -14.33
C GLY A 86 -6.48 6.10 -15.54
N VAL A 87 -6.50 7.29 -16.13
CA VAL A 87 -7.24 7.57 -17.37
C VAL A 87 -6.38 8.55 -18.17
N ASP A 88 -5.73 8.01 -19.19
CA ASP A 88 -5.17 8.65 -20.40
C ASP A 88 -3.94 7.85 -20.85
N SER A 89 -4.24 6.70 -21.44
CA SER A 89 -3.40 6.11 -22.47
C SER A 89 -4.38 5.58 -23.51
N ILE A 90 -4.84 6.52 -24.33
CA ILE A 90 -5.36 6.26 -25.69
C ILE A 90 -4.24 5.64 -26.51
#